data_AF-A0A7W1AAY2-F1
#
_entry.id   AF-A0A7W1AAY2-F1
#
_cell.length_a   1.000
_cell.length_b   1.000
_cell.length_c   1.000
_cell.angle_alpha   90.00
_cell.angle_beta   90.00
_cell.angle_gamma   90.00
#
_symmetry.space_group_name_H-M   'P 1'
#
loop_
_entity.id
_entity.type
_entity.pdbx_description
1 polymer ?
#
loop_
_entity_poly.entity_id
_entity_poly.type
_entity_poly.pdbx_seq_one_letter_code
_entity_poly.pdbx_strand_id
1 'polypeptide(L)' 'MLVGLLDRLEPGVTELACHAGYADDLESTYTTERELELVALCDAQVRESIERLGIELCDFRSFPAASL' A
#
# COMPACT_ATOMS: atom_id res chain seq x y z
N MET A 1 -10.15 -3.44 4.85
CA MET A 1 -9.41 -4.36 3.98
C MET A 1 -8.87 -3.57 2.79
N LEU A 2 -7.62 -3.77 2.39
CA LEU A 2 -6.91 -2.94 1.39
C LEU A 2 -7.65 -2.87 0.05
N VAL A 3 -8.21 -3.97 -0.44
CA VAL A 3 -9.01 -4.00 -1.69
C VAL A 3 -10.13 -2.96 -1.69
N GLY A 4 -10.92 -2.87 -0.62
CA GLY A 4 -12.00 -1.88 -0.53
C GLY A 4 -11.52 -0.43 -0.40
N LEU A 5 -10.25 -0.21 -0.04
CA LEU A 5 -9.64 1.11 -0.16
C LEU A 5 -9.30 1.42 -1.61
N LEU A 6 -8.71 0.46 -2.35
CA LEU A 6 -8.36 0.63 -3.76
C LEU A 6 -9.59 0.98 -4.63
N ASP A 7 -10.74 0.36 -4.37
CA ASP A 7 -12.00 0.65 -5.10
C ASP A 7 -12.54 2.08 -4.88
N ARG A 8 -12.00 2.82 -3.90
CA ARG A 8 -12.44 4.18 -3.55
C ARG A 8 -11.42 5.25 -3.89
N LEU A 9 -10.31 4.89 -4.54
CA LEU A 9 -9.31 5.86 -4.96
C LEU A 9 -9.90 6.76 -6.05
N GLU A 10 -9.66 8.06 -5.91
CA GLU A 10 -9.98 9.04 -6.95
C GLU A 10 -8.85 9.07 -8.00
N PRO A 11 -9.14 9.50 -9.24
CA PRO A 11 -8.10 9.70 -10.25
C PRO A 11 -7.02 10.66 -9.75
N GLY A 12 -5.76 10.31 -9.98
CA GLY A 12 -4.62 11.09 -9.55
C GLY A 12 -3.58 10.23 -8.86
N VAL A 13 -2.87 10.82 -7.91
CA VAL A 13 -1.75 10.19 -7.21
C VAL A 13 -2.13 10.05 -5.74
N THR A 14 -2.08 8.83 -5.25
CA THR A 14 -2.31 8.52 -3.82
C THR A 14 -1.07 7.85 -3.26
N GLU A 15 -0.57 8.36 -2.15
CA GLU A 15 0.44 7.69 -1.33
C GLU A 15 -0.25 6.94 -0.19
N LEU A 16 0.03 5.64 -0.06
CA LEU A 16 -0.44 4.81 1.05
C LEU A 16 0.75 4.39 1.90
N ALA A 17 0.93 5.05 3.04
CA ALA A 17 1.96 4.68 4.00
C ALA A 17 1.61 3.38 4.73
N CYS A 18 2.62 2.55 4.95
CA CYS A 18 2.51 1.32 5.74
C CYS A 18 3.84 1.05 6.48
N HIS A 19 3.76 0.15 7.44
CA HIS A 19 4.80 -0.34 8.32
C HIS A 19 4.94 -1.87 8.22
N ALA A 20 4.63 -2.44 7.07
CA ALA A 20 4.61 -3.89 6.88
C ALA A 20 5.94 -4.56 7.30
N GLY A 21 5.85 -5.63 8.07
CA GLY A 21 7.00 -6.42 8.49
C GLY A 21 6.70 -7.32 9.69
N TYR A 22 7.57 -8.31 9.89
CA TYR A 22 7.58 -9.10 11.13
C TYR A 22 8.01 -8.21 12.30
N ALA A 23 7.35 -8.39 13.44
CA ALA A 23 7.59 -7.56 14.61
C ALA A 23 8.39 -8.29 15.70
N ASP A 24 8.99 -9.43 15.37
CA ASP A 24 9.92 -10.13 16.24
C ASP A 24 10.99 -9.14 16.75
N ASP A 25 11.16 -9.07 18.07
CA ASP A 25 12.10 -8.19 18.77
C ASP A 25 11.85 -6.66 18.66
N LEU A 26 10.67 -6.24 18.20
CA LEU A 26 10.30 -4.81 18.16
C LEU A 26 9.63 -4.36 19.46
N GLU A 27 10.28 -3.47 20.21
CA GLU A 27 9.67 -2.75 21.34
C GLU A 27 8.74 -1.63 20.83
N SER A 28 7.52 -2.00 20.48
CA SER A 28 6.49 -1.08 19.99
C SER A 28 5.11 -1.53 20.43
N THR A 29 4.17 -0.60 20.54
CA THR A 29 2.74 -0.94 20.66
C THR A 29 2.12 -1.31 19.30
N TYR A 30 2.84 -1.10 18.21
CA TYR A 30 2.40 -1.31 16.84
C TYR A 30 3.18 -2.48 16.22
N THR A 31 2.81 -3.70 16.61
CA THR A 31 3.50 -4.94 16.24
C THR A 31 2.58 -5.83 15.43
N THR A 32 1.42 -6.18 15.98
CA THR A 32 0.39 -6.99 15.31
C THR A 32 -0.05 -6.35 14.00
N GLU A 33 -0.20 -5.03 13.98
CA GLU A 33 -0.62 -4.28 12.81
C GLU A 33 0.39 -4.37 11.66
N ARG A 34 1.70 -4.39 11.96
CA ARG A 34 2.74 -4.52 10.93
C ARG A 34 2.66 -5.85 10.19
N GLU A 35 2.38 -6.92 10.92
CA GLU A 35 2.21 -8.25 10.33
C GLU A 35 0.92 -8.35 9.53
N LEU A 36 -0.17 -7.73 10.00
CA LEU A 36 -1.42 -7.63 9.25
C LEU A 36 -1.26 -6.84 7.94
N GLU A 37 -0.50 -5.74 7.97
CA GLU A 37 -0.16 -4.98 6.77
C GLU A 37 0.69 -5.81 5.79
N LEU A 38 1.66 -6.58 6.29
CA LEU A 38 2.46 -7.49 5.46
C LEU A 38 1.57 -8.52 4.75
N VAL A 39 0.66 -9.16 5.47
CA VAL A 39 -0.30 -10.09 4.89
C VAL A 39 -1.18 -9.39 3.85
N ALA A 40 -1.71 -8.21 4.16
CA ALA A 40 -2.58 -7.47 3.25
C ALA A 40 -1.84 -7.05 1.95
N LEU A 41 -0.59 -6.59 2.04
CA LEU A 41 0.19 -6.17 0.86
C LEU A 41 0.64 -7.35 -0.02
N CYS A 42 0.77 -8.54 0.56
CA CYS A 42 1.12 -9.76 -0.17
C CYS A 42 -0.08 -10.60 -0.63
N ASP A 43 -1.31 -10.18 -0.31
CA ASP A 43 -2.53 -10.89 -0.73
C ASP A 43 -2.73 -10.82 -2.25
N ALA A 44 -2.99 -11.97 -2.88
CA ALA A 44 -3.23 -12.06 -4.32
C ALA A 44 -4.42 -11.20 -4.77
N GLN A 45 -5.46 -11.05 -3.94
CA GLN A 45 -6.64 -10.24 -4.26
C GLN A 45 -6.29 -8.75 -4.39
N VAL A 46 -5.28 -8.28 -3.67
CA VAL A 46 -4.80 -6.89 -3.78
C VAL A 46 -4.13 -6.68 -5.13
N ARG A 47 -3.26 -7.61 -5.55
CA ARG A 47 -2.65 -7.59 -6.88
C ARG A 47 -3.70 -7.62 -7.99
N GLU A 48 -4.65 -8.55 -7.91
CA GLU A 48 -5.75 -8.66 -8.87
C GLU A 48 -6.58 -7.37 -8.94
N SER A 49 -6.79 -6.71 -7.80
CA SER A 49 -7.54 -5.46 -7.73
C SER A 49 -6.76 -4.28 -8.35
N ILE A 50 -5.45 -4.19 -8.11
CA ILE A 50 -4.57 -3.20 -8.74
C ILE A 50 -4.65 -3.33 -10.27
N GLU A 51 -4.52 -4.56 -10.78
CA GLU A 51 -4.58 -4.84 -12.22
C GLU A 51 -5.96 -4.53 -12.81
N ARG A 52 -7.04 -5.01 -12.16
CA ARG A 52 -8.43 -4.77 -12.58
C ARG A 52 -8.80 -3.30 -12.61
N LEU A 53 -8.34 -2.52 -11.64
CA LEU A 53 -8.64 -1.09 -11.51
C LEU A 53 -7.74 -0.21 -12.39
N GLY A 54 -6.72 -0.78 -13.04
CA GLY A 54 -5.75 -0.02 -13.83
C GLY A 54 -4.91 0.92 -12.97
N ILE A 55 -4.64 0.56 -11.71
CA ILE A 55 -3.80 1.33 -10.82
C ILE A 55 -2.34 1.11 -11.22
N GLU A 56 -1.64 2.18 -11.56
CA GLU A 56 -0.21 2.16 -11.82
C GLU A 56 0.57 2.37 -10.52
N LEU A 57 1.30 1.35 -10.08
CA LEU A 57 2.25 1.49 -8.97
C LEU A 57 3.45 2.29 -9.44
N CYS A 58 3.74 3.38 -8.74
CA CYS A 58 4.87 4.26 -9.03
C CYS A 58 5.75 4.46 -7.79
N ASP A 59 6.96 4.96 -8.03
CA ASP A 59 7.86 5.40 -6.97
C ASP A 59 8.18 6.90 -7.12
N PHE A 60 8.74 7.49 -6.06
CA PHE A 60 9.08 8.92 -6.03
C PHE A 60 10.10 9.37 -7.09
N ARG A 61 10.85 8.44 -7.71
CA ARG A 61 11.81 8.75 -8.79
C ARG A 61 11.10 8.83 -10.14
N SER A 62 10.06 8.02 -10.32
CA SER A 62 9.19 8.01 -11.50
C SER A 62 8.17 9.15 -11.49
N PHE A 63 7.93 9.75 -10.32
CA PHE A 63 7.03 10.88 -10.21
C PHE A 63 7.66 12.14 -10.81
N PRO A 64 7.06 12.76 -11.85
CA PRO A 64 7.59 13.99 -12.41
C PRO A 64 7.62 15.06 -11.31
N ALA A 65 8.77 15.69 -11.11
CA ALA A 65 8.84 16.86 -10.24
C ALA A 65 7.77 17.86 -10.69
N ALA A 66 6.89 18.26 -9.76
CA ALA A 66 5.89 19.27 -10.04
C ALA A 66 6.63 20.49 -10.61
N SER A 67 6.30 20.87 -11.84
CA SER A 67 6.80 22.11 -12.41
C SER A 67 6.14 23.24 -11.61
N LEU A 68 6.92 23.85 -10.72
CA LEU A 68 6.54 25.05 -9.97
C LEU A 68 6.49 26.27 -10.91
#